data_AF-A0A4P9ZHB9-F1
#
_entry.id   AF-A0A4P9ZHB9-F1
#
_cell.length_a   1.000
_cell.length_b   1.000
_cell.length_c   1.000
_cell.angle_alpha   90.00
_cell.angle_beta   90.00
_cell.angle_gamma   90.00
#
_symmetry.space_group_name_H-M   'P 1'
#
loop_
_entity.id
_entity.type
_entity.pdbx_description
1 polymer ?
#
loop_
_entity_poly.entity_id
_entity_poly.type
_entity_poly.pdbx_seq_one_letter_code
_entity_poly.pdbx_strand_id
1 'polypeptide(L)'
;MFASLRRFQATPGYTQFLQTLKVDLKQAMIAKNGPEKNTIKAIMATLKNREIEGAKQTDASLKKILGKMIKQRKESEQLYRKQNRADLADIELKESAFIQKYSDSIEVEAK
;
A
#
# COMPACT_ATOMS: atom_id res chain seq x y z
N MET A 1 14.84 -7.56 -16.74
CA MET A 1 14.83 -6.35 -15.88
C MET A 1 14.26 -5.18 -16.69
N PHE A 2 12.99 -4.82 -16.52
CA PHE A 2 12.36 -3.70 -17.26
C PHE A 2 11.77 -2.66 -16.30
N ALA A 3 12.47 -2.39 -15.20
CA ALA A 3 12.09 -1.33 -14.27
C ALA A 3 12.92 -0.07 -14.56
N SER A 4 12.70 0.59 -15.70
CA SER A 4 13.36 1.90 -15.92
C SER A 4 12.72 2.88 -16.89
N LEU A 5 11.79 2.48 -17.78
CA LEU A 5 11.21 3.42 -18.76
C LEU A 5 9.84 4.01 -18.39
N ARG A 6 9.01 3.31 -17.58
CA ARG A 6 7.64 3.78 -17.30
C ARG A 6 7.54 4.83 -16.20
N ARG A 7 8.47 4.84 -15.23
CA ARG A 7 8.51 5.83 -14.14
C ARG A 7 8.81 7.25 -14.61
N PHE A 8 9.25 7.44 -15.85
CA PHE A 8 9.47 8.76 -16.43
C PHE A 8 8.19 9.61 -16.50
N GLN A 9 7.02 8.98 -16.52
CA GLN A 9 5.70 9.65 -16.56
C GLN A 9 5.02 9.71 -15.17
N ALA A 10 5.74 9.39 -14.09
CA ALA A 10 5.18 9.41 -12.74
C ALA A 10 5.13 10.83 -12.16
N THR A 11 4.11 11.11 -11.34
CA THR A 11 4.06 12.37 -10.58
C THR A 11 5.21 12.43 -9.55
N PRO A 12 5.67 13.63 -9.17
CA PRO A 12 6.65 13.77 -8.09
C PRO A 12 6.17 13.12 -6.78
N GLY A 13 4.89 13.30 -6.44
CA GLY A 13 4.27 12.67 -5.26
C GLY A 13 4.34 11.13 -5.30
N TYR A 14 4.09 10.52 -6.47
CA TYR A 14 4.21 9.07 -6.65
C TYR A 14 5.63 8.57 -6.40
N THR A 15 6.62 9.28 -6.95
CA THR A 15 8.03 8.91 -6.80
C THR A 15 8.48 9.06 -5.35
N GLN A 16 8.07 10.15 -4.68
CA GLN A 16 8.36 10.38 -3.27
C GLN A 16 7.73 9.29 -2.38
N PHE A 17 6.47 8.92 -2.64
CA PHE A 17 5.78 7.86 -1.92
C PHE A 17 6.54 6.52 -2.01
N LEU A 18 7.03 6.16 -3.20
CA LEU A 18 7.85 4.96 -3.36
C LEU A 18 9.17 5.00 -2.58
N GLN A 19 9.77 6.18 -2.41
CA GLN A 19 10.96 6.33 -1.57
C GLN A 19 10.61 6.14 -0.10
N THR A 20 9.54 6.77 0.38
CA THR A 20 9.02 6.59 1.75
C THR A 20 8.78 5.12 2.07
N LEU A 21 8.08 4.38 1.19
CA LEU A 21 7.84 2.94 1.40
C LEU A 21 9.14 2.13 1.51
N LYS A 22 10.20 2.47 0.77
CA LYS A 22 11.49 1.77 0.88
C LYS A 22 12.19 2.05 2.21
N VAL A 23 12.15 3.30 2.66
CA VAL A 23 12.71 3.71 3.96
C VAL A 23 11.96 3.01 5.09
N ASP A 24 10.63 3.07 5.06
CA ASP A 24 9.79 2.44 6.07
C ASP A 24 9.92 0.92 6.05
N LEU A 25 10.06 0.29 4.89
CA LEU A 25 10.31 -1.15 4.82
C LEU A 25 11.59 -1.53 5.55
N LYS A 26 12.66 -0.75 5.38
CA LYS A 26 13.92 -0.96 6.10
C LYS A 26 13.71 -0.79 7.61
N GLN A 27 12.98 0.25 8.02
CA GLN A 27 12.70 0.50 9.43
C GLN A 27 11.85 -0.61 10.06
N ALA A 28 10.80 -1.08 9.37
CA ALA A 28 9.96 -2.19 9.81
C ALA A 28 10.74 -3.50 9.93
N MET A 29 11.72 -3.74 9.04
CA MET A 29 12.62 -4.89 9.14
C MET A 29 13.52 -4.81 10.37
N ILE A 30 14.07 -3.64 10.68
CA ILE A 30 14.91 -3.41 11.87
C ILE A 30 14.07 -3.57 13.15
N ALA A 31 12.89 -2.97 13.18
CA ALA A 31 11.95 -3.04 14.29
C ALA A 31 11.27 -4.42 14.46
N LYS A 32 11.51 -5.37 13.53
CA LYS A 32 10.85 -6.68 13.46
C LYS A 32 9.31 -6.58 13.46
N ASN A 33 8.77 -5.50 12.90
CA ASN A 33 7.33 -5.27 12.78
C ASN A 33 6.77 -6.06 11.59
N GLY A 34 6.35 -7.30 11.84
CA GLY A 34 5.81 -8.21 10.82
C GLY A 34 4.62 -7.63 10.04
N PRO A 35 3.55 -7.17 10.70
CA PRO A 35 2.37 -6.60 10.04
C PRO A 35 2.70 -5.40 9.15
N GLU A 36 3.51 -4.45 9.62
CA GLU A 36 3.90 -3.27 8.85
C GLU A 36 4.75 -3.65 7.64
N LYS A 37 5.76 -4.52 7.84
CA LYS A 37 6.60 -5.05 6.75
C LYS A 37 5.77 -5.74 5.68
N ASN A 38 4.82 -6.59 6.06
CA ASN A 38 3.97 -7.32 5.12
C ASN A 38 3.07 -6.36 4.33
N THR A 39 2.49 -5.38 5.03
CA THR A 39 1.67 -4.33 4.42
C THR A 39 2.46 -3.55 3.36
N ILE A 40 3.65 -3.05 3.72
CA ILE A 40 4.50 -2.27 2.79
C ILE A 40 4.85 -3.10 1.55
N LYS A 41 5.23 -4.37 1.74
CA LYS A 41 5.51 -5.27 0.60
C LYS A 41 4.29 -5.49 -0.29
N ALA A 42 3.11 -5.65 0.29
CA ALA A 42 1.87 -5.81 -0.45
C ALA A 42 1.52 -4.56 -1.26
N ILE A 43 1.73 -3.36 -0.70
CA ILE A 43 1.57 -2.09 -1.43
C ILE A 43 2.56 -2.05 -2.61
N MET A 44 3.85 -2.26 -2.36
CA MET A 44 4.88 -2.22 -3.41
C MET A 44 4.61 -3.23 -4.54
N ALA A 45 4.16 -4.44 -4.21
CA ALA A 45 3.79 -5.46 -5.18
C ALA A 45 2.57 -5.03 -6.02
N THR A 46 1.55 -4.47 -5.37
CA THR A 46 0.35 -3.96 -6.05
C THR A 46 0.73 -2.83 -7.01
N LEU A 47 1.55 -1.88 -6.57
CA LEU A 47 2.02 -0.78 -7.42
C LEU A 47 2.80 -1.31 -8.63
N LYS A 48 3.74 -2.23 -8.42
CA LYS A 48 4.50 -2.85 -9.51
C LYS A 48 3.59 -3.57 -10.52
N ASN A 49 2.57 -4.28 -10.05
CA ASN A 49 1.61 -4.93 -10.96
C ASN A 49 0.86 -3.89 -11.81
N ARG A 50 0.45 -2.77 -11.22
CA ARG A 50 -0.15 -1.65 -11.97
C ARG A 50 0.80 -1.01 -12.96
N GLU A 51 2.09 -0.90 -12.63
CA GLU A 51 3.12 -0.42 -13.54
C GLU A 51 3.23 -1.35 -14.76
N ILE A 52 3.17 -2.68 -14.55
CA ILE A 52 3.20 -3.69 -15.61
C ILE A 52 1.94 -3.60 -16.49
N GLU A 53 0.76 -3.42 -15.88
CA GLU A 53 -0.52 -3.20 -16.57
C GLU A 53 -0.58 -1.89 -17.39
N GLY A 54 0.38 -0.97 -17.21
CA GLY A 54 0.43 0.30 -17.93
C GLY A 54 -0.44 1.40 -17.30
N ALA A 55 -0.81 1.26 -16.03
CA ALA A 55 -1.55 2.29 -15.33
C ALA A 55 -0.70 3.56 -15.12
N LYS A 56 -1.36 4.73 -15.19
CA LYS A 56 -0.71 6.01 -14.87
C LYS A 56 -0.28 6.05 -13.41
N GLN A 57 0.93 6.53 -13.17
CA GLN A 57 1.56 6.64 -11.86
C GLN A 57 1.33 8.05 -11.30
N THR A 58 0.10 8.31 -10.83
CA THR A 58 -0.31 9.61 -10.31
C THR A 58 -0.76 9.49 -8.86
N ASP A 59 -0.82 10.62 -8.16
CA ASP A 59 -1.22 10.63 -6.74
C ASP A 59 -2.70 10.21 -6.58
N ALA A 60 -3.54 10.60 -7.55
CA ALA A 60 -4.92 10.14 -7.63
C ALA A 60 -5.02 8.60 -7.85
N SER A 61 -4.15 8.02 -8.67
CA SER A 61 -4.16 6.57 -8.89
C SER A 61 -3.66 5.83 -7.64
N LEU A 62 -2.67 6.37 -6.93
CA LEU A 62 -2.23 5.85 -5.63
C LEU A 62 -3.36 5.83 -4.62
N LYS A 63 -4.04 6.96 -4.40
CA LYS A 63 -5.15 7.05 -3.44
C LYS A 63 -6.26 6.06 -3.77
N LYS A 64 -6.59 5.88 -5.06
CA LYS A 64 -7.55 4.86 -5.52
C LYS A 64 -7.08 3.43 -5.22
N ILE A 65 -5.80 3.13 -5.44
CA ILE A 65 -5.22 1.81 -5.15
C ILE A 65 -5.26 1.51 -3.65
N LEU A 66 -4.78 2.45 -2.81
CA LEU A 66 -4.76 2.29 -1.36
C LEU A 66 -6.17 2.17 -0.78
N GLY A 67 -7.12 3.00 -1.25
CA GLY A 67 -8.53 2.90 -0.86
C GLY A 67 -9.15 1.53 -1.20
N LYS A 68 -8.85 0.99 -2.39
CA LYS A 68 -9.27 -0.38 -2.76
C LYS A 68 -8.65 -1.42 -1.82
N MET A 69 -7.36 -1.28 -1.51
CA MET A 69 -6.68 -2.20 -0.60
C MET A 69 -7.32 -2.18 0.79
N ILE A 70 -7.59 -1.01 1.36
CA ILE A 70 -8.26 -0.85 2.67
C ILE A 70 -9.61 -1.57 2.67
N LYS A 71 -10.42 -1.38 1.63
CA LYS A 71 -11.72 -2.05 1.49
C LYS A 71 -11.56 -3.58 1.51
N GLN A 72 -10.62 -4.12 0.75
CA GLN A 72 -10.35 -5.56 0.72
C GLN A 72 -9.95 -6.12 2.10
N ARG A 73 -9.10 -5.41 2.87
CA ARG A 73 -8.71 -5.85 4.22
C ARG A 73 -9.90 -5.83 5.18
N LYS A 74 -10.75 -4.80 5.12
CA LYS A 74 -11.97 -4.72 5.93
C LYS A 74 -12.97 -5.83 5.60
N GLU A 75 -13.10 -6.19 4.31
CA GLU A 75 -13.94 -7.32 3.90
C GLU A 75 -13.39 -8.67 4.41
N SER A 76 -12.07 -8.90 4.30
CA SER A 76 -11.40 -10.07 4.86
C SER A 76 -11.52 -10.15 6.38
N GLU A 77 -11.35 -9.02 7.08
CA GLU A 77 -11.50 -8.91 8.53
C GLU A 77 -12.88 -9.38 8.99
N GLN A 78 -13.93 -8.88 8.36
CA GLN A 78 -15.31 -9.30 8.65
C GLN A 78 -15.53 -10.78 8.37
N LEU A 79 -14.95 -11.31 7.28
CA LEU A 79 -15.05 -12.73 6.93
C LEU A 79 -14.37 -13.60 7.99
N TYR A 80 -13.16 -13.23 8.44
CA TYR A 80 -12.45 -13.97 9.47
C TYR A 80 -13.16 -13.91 10.83
N ARG A 81 -13.75 -12.76 11.20
CA ARG A 81 -14.58 -12.68 12.41
C ARG A 81 -15.80 -13.61 12.34
N LYS A 82 -16.49 -13.65 11.20
CA LYS A 82 -17.62 -14.58 10.98
C LYS A 82 -17.21 -16.05 11.07
N GLN A 83 -15.97 -16.38 10.75
CA GLN A 83 -15.40 -17.73 10.85
C GLN A 83 -14.76 -18.03 12.22
N ASN A 84 -14.96 -17.18 13.23
CA ASN A 84 -14.35 -17.29 14.56
C ASN A 84 -12.80 -17.27 14.54
N ARG A 85 -12.19 -16.65 13.52
CA ARG A 85 -10.74 -16.47 13.37
C ARG A 85 -10.33 -15.04 13.75
N ALA A 86 -10.54 -14.69 15.01
CA ALA A 86 -10.22 -13.35 15.54
C ALA A 86 -8.72 -13.01 15.41
N ASP A 87 -7.85 -14.02 15.49
CA ASP A 87 -6.41 -13.92 15.27
C ASP A 87 -6.06 -13.33 13.89
N LEU A 88 -6.73 -13.83 12.84
CA LEU A 88 -6.53 -13.36 11.46
C LEU A 88 -7.24 -12.03 11.23
N ALA A 89 -8.44 -11.85 11.79
CA ALA A 89 -9.18 -10.59 11.68
C ALA A 89 -8.38 -9.40 12.25
N ASP A 90 -7.72 -9.59 13.39
CA ASP A 90 -6.93 -8.54 14.02
C ASP A 90 -5.66 -8.20 13.22
N ILE A 91 -5.10 -9.17 12.47
CA ILE A 91 -4.01 -8.92 11.53
C ILE A 91 -4.51 -8.05 10.38
N GLU A 92 -5.62 -8.42 9.74
CA GLU A 92 -6.22 -7.64 8.64
C GLU A 92 -6.56 -6.21 9.07
N LEU A 93 -7.08 -6.04 10.29
CA LEU A 93 -7.38 -4.73 10.85
C LEU A 93 -6.11 -3.87 11.04
N LYS A 94 -5.03 -4.46 11.57
CA LYS A 94 -3.74 -3.78 11.71
C LYS A 94 -3.16 -3.38 10.35
N GLU A 95 -3.17 -4.28 9.38
CA GLU A 95 -2.69 -3.98 8.03
C GLU A 95 -3.53 -2.87 7.37
N SER A 96 -4.86 -2.91 7.54
CA SER A 96 -5.77 -1.86 7.07
C SER A 96 -5.43 -0.49 7.66
N ALA A 97 -5.12 -0.43 8.96
CA ALA A 97 -4.70 0.81 9.64
C ALA A 97 -3.37 1.37 9.08
N PHE A 98 -2.39 0.51 8.80
CA PHE A 98 -1.15 0.94 8.14
C PHE A 98 -1.41 1.51 6.74
N ILE A 99 -2.25 0.85 5.94
CA ILE A 99 -2.59 1.35 4.59
C ILE A 99 -3.34 2.68 4.68
N GLN A 100 -4.22 2.85 5.67
CA GLN A 100 -4.90 4.12 5.92
C GLN A 100 -3.90 5.23 6.23
N LYS A 101 -2.94 4.99 7.11
CA LYS A 101 -1.85 5.94 7.42
C LYS A 101 -1.09 6.38 6.15
N TYR A 102 -0.76 5.42 5.28
CA TYR A 102 -0.12 5.72 3.99
C TYR A 102 -1.02 6.46 3.00
N SER A 103 -2.33 6.20 3.04
CA SER A 103 -3.30 6.91 2.20
C SER A 103 -3.47 8.37 2.64
N ASP A 104 -3.42 8.62 3.94
CA ASP A 104 -3.59 9.96 4.51
C ASP A 104 -2.32 10.81 4.38
N SER A 105 -1.14 10.19 4.30
CA SER A 105 0.12 10.91 4.04
C SER A 105 0.26 11.38 2.59
N ILE A 106 -0.66 11.01 1.69
CA ILE A 106 -0.67 11.50 0.31
C ILE A 106 -1.55 12.74 0.26
N GLU A 107 -0.90 13.90 0.20
CA GLU A 107 -1.55 15.15 -0.17
C GLU A 107 -1.90 15.09 -1.66
N VAL A 108 -3.19 15.12 -1.97
CA VAL A 108 -3.65 15.29 -3.35
C VAL A 108 -3.73 16.79 -3.56
N GLU A 109 -2.81 17.36 -4.33
CA GLU A 109 -3.00 18.72 -4.85
C GLU A 109 -4.32 18.72 -5.64
N ALA A 110 -5.33 19.39 -5.09
CA ALA A 110 -6.59 19.61 -5.78
C ALA A 110 -6.30 20.54 -6.95
N LYS A 111 -6.32 20.00 -8.16
CA LYS A 111 -6.25 20.77 -9.40
C LYS A 111 -7.66 21.02 -9.92
#